data_AF-A0A915JPS5-F1
#
_entry.id   AF-A0A915JPS5-F1
#
_cell.length_a   1.000
_cell.length_b   1.000
_cell.length_c   1.000
_cell.angle_alpha   90.00
_cell.angle_beta   90.00
_cell.angle_gamma   90.00
#
_symmetry.space_group_name_H-M   'P 1'
#
loop_
_entity.id
_entity.type
_entity.pdbx_description
1 polymer ?
#
loop_
_entity_poly.entity_id
_entity_poly.type
_entity_poly.pdbx_seq_one_letter_code
_entity_poly.pdbx_strand_id
1 'polypeptide(L)'
;ALKDETECLRHSPLQKTGYFGLVEQQSLYPGQKVDADKQCQHAFGKNYRFCDKDGSFAKEMCKQLWCKNANSNSKDKHCSTKSYLPALT
;
A
#
# COMPACT_ATOMS: atom_id res chain seq x y z
N ALA A 1 -34.63 -17.08 -20.41
CA ALA A 1 -33.26 -17.46 -20.06
C ALA A 1 -32.56 -16.22 -19.51
N LEU A 2 -32.03 -16.28 -18.28
CA LEU A 2 -31.28 -15.17 -17.68
C LEU A 2 -29.90 -15.11 -18.35
N LYS A 3 -29.52 -13.95 -18.87
CA LYS A 3 -28.16 -13.74 -19.40
C LYS A 3 -27.18 -13.76 -18.23
N ASP A 4 -26.12 -14.54 -18.36
CA ASP A 4 -25.04 -14.60 -17.39
C ASP A 4 -24.06 -13.46 -17.66
N GLU A 5 -24.11 -12.41 -16.83
CA GLU A 5 -23.29 -11.20 -17.00
C GLU A 5 -21.78 -11.44 -16.74
N THR A 6 -21.42 -12.63 -16.24
CA THR A 6 -20.02 -13.00 -15.94
C THR A 6 -19.30 -13.68 -17.10
N GLU A 7 -19.97 -13.90 -18.23
CA GLU A 7 -19.44 -14.63 -19.39
C GLU A 7 -18.12 -14.03 -19.90
N CYS A 8 -17.98 -12.71 -19.89
CA CYS A 8 -16.78 -12.01 -20.36
C CYS A 8 -15.54 -12.25 -19.48
N LEU A 9 -15.70 -12.66 -18.21
CA LEU A 9 -14.60 -12.94 -17.28
C LEU A 9 -14.06 -14.37 -17.43
N ARG A 10 -14.76 -15.25 -18.15
CA ARG A 10 -14.37 -16.66 -18.32
C ARG A 10 -13.37 -16.88 -19.44
N HIS A 11 -13.28 -15.94 -20.37
CA HIS A 11 -12.33 -16.03 -21.46
C HIS A 11 -10.91 -15.74 -20.97
N SER A 12 -10.00 -16.66 -21.27
CA SER A 12 -8.58 -16.44 -21.01
C SER A 12 -8.06 -15.28 -21.87
N PRO A 13 -7.15 -14.44 -21.34
CA PRO A 13 -6.58 -13.35 -22.10
C PRO A 13 -5.85 -13.87 -23.34
N LEU A 14 -6.10 -13.23 -24.48
CA LEU A 14 -5.53 -13.60 -25.79
C LEU A 14 -4.00 -13.44 -25.86
N GLN A 15 -3.43 -12.60 -25.00
CA GLN A 15 -1.99 -12.44 -24.82
C GLN A 15 -1.63 -12.57 -23.35
N LYS A 16 -0.75 -13.52 -23.03
CA LYS A 16 -0.13 -13.63 -21.71
C LYS A 16 0.95 -12.55 -21.50
N THR A 17 1.19 -11.66 -22.46
CA THR A 17 2.19 -10.60 -22.40
C THR A 17 1.55 -9.26 -22.04
N GLY A 18 1.01 -9.19 -20.83
CA GLY A 18 0.97 -7.96 -20.06
C GLY A 18 1.93 -8.13 -18.88
N TYR A 19 2.25 -7.06 -18.15
CA TYR A 19 3.07 -7.06 -16.92
C TYR A 19 2.72 -8.11 -15.84
N PHE A 20 1.68 -8.93 -16.05
CA PHE A 20 1.21 -10.03 -15.22
C PHE A 20 1.64 -11.45 -15.65
N GLY A 21 2.10 -11.67 -16.89
CA GLY A 21 2.34 -13.04 -17.38
C GLY A 21 3.79 -13.48 -17.56
N LEU A 22 4.77 -12.65 -17.17
CA LEU A 22 6.20 -13.01 -17.16
C LEU A 22 6.92 -12.69 -15.86
N VAL A 23 6.26 -12.05 -14.90
CA VAL A 23 6.73 -12.14 -13.53
C VAL A 23 6.25 -13.51 -13.10
N GLU A 24 7.14 -14.51 -13.12
CA GLU A 24 7.04 -15.59 -12.14
C GLU A 24 6.81 -14.84 -10.84
N GLN A 25 5.55 -14.80 -10.40
CA GLN A 25 5.09 -13.89 -9.37
C GLN A 25 5.72 -14.46 -8.12
N GLN A 26 7.00 -14.13 -7.89
CA GLN A 26 7.70 -14.38 -6.66
C GLN A 26 6.70 -13.87 -5.65
N SER A 27 6.16 -14.83 -4.91
CA SER A 27 4.96 -14.69 -4.10
C SER A 27 5.30 -13.92 -2.84
N LEU A 28 6.08 -12.86 -3.02
CA LEU A 28 6.46 -11.89 -2.04
C LEU A 28 5.23 -11.06 -1.73
N TYR A 29 4.90 -11.01 -0.46
CA TYR A 29 3.89 -10.13 0.06
C TYR A 29 4.22 -8.68 -0.32
N PRO A 30 3.22 -7.81 -0.53
CA PRO A 30 3.47 -6.40 -0.84
C PRO A 30 4.45 -5.73 0.13
N GLY A 31 4.38 -6.05 1.42
CA GLY A 31 5.31 -5.56 2.44
C GLY A 31 6.77 -6.00 2.27
N GLN A 32 7.04 -7.09 1.54
CA GLN A 32 8.39 -7.53 1.19
C GLN A 32 8.93 -6.80 -0.05
N LYS A 33 8.05 -6.31 -0.92
CA LYS A 33 8.42 -5.51 -2.10
C LYS A 33 8.53 -4.02 -1.77
N VAL A 34 7.65 -3.55 -0.89
CA VAL A 34 7.46 -2.15 -0.52
C VAL A 34 7.48 -2.05 0.99
N ASP A 35 8.65 -1.69 1.53
CA ASP A 35 8.85 -1.45 2.96
C ASP A 35 8.03 -0.24 3.48
N ALA A 36 7.98 -0.07 4.81
CA ALA A 36 7.18 0.97 5.45
C ALA A 36 7.54 2.39 4.99
N ASP A 37 8.81 2.66 4.70
CA ASP A 37 9.24 3.96 4.17
C ASP A 37 8.69 4.20 2.77
N LYS A 38 8.80 3.22 1.88
CA LYS A 38 8.22 3.33 0.53
C LYS A 38 6.70 3.44 0.58
N GLN A 39 6.03 2.73 1.47
CA GLN A 39 4.59 2.90 1.67
C GLN A 39 4.24 4.33 2.10
N CYS A 40 5.01 4.93 3.01
CA CYS A 40 4.86 6.34 3.38
C CYS A 40 5.09 7.28 2.19
N GLN A 41 6.09 7.01 1.35
CA GLN A 41 6.33 7.79 0.15
C GLN A 41 5.19 7.71 -0.86
N HIS A 42 4.59 6.54 -1.04
CA HIS A 42 3.43 6.36 -1.92
C HIS A 42 2.19 7.09 -1.38
N ALA A 43 1.98 7.05 -0.07
CA ALA A 43 0.79 7.64 0.55
C ALA A 43 0.86 9.18 0.66
N PHE A 44 2.03 9.74 1.01
CA PHE A 44 2.18 11.16 1.36
C PHE A 44 3.19 11.94 0.51
N GLY A 45 4.02 11.26 -0.29
CA GLY A 45 5.03 11.86 -1.15
C GLY A 45 6.47 11.56 -0.72
N LYS A 46 7.43 11.80 -1.63
CA LYS A 46 8.82 11.31 -1.56
C LYS A 46 9.59 11.63 -0.27
N ASN A 47 9.24 12.73 0.40
CA ASN A 47 9.92 13.23 1.61
C ASN A 47 9.39 12.60 2.91
N TYR A 48 8.37 11.74 2.84
CA TYR A 48 7.81 11.08 4.00
C TYR A 48 8.53 9.76 4.30
N ARG A 49 8.67 9.48 5.60
CA ARG A 49 9.32 8.29 6.16
C ARG A 49 8.43 7.69 7.24
N PHE A 50 8.67 6.43 7.57
CA PHE A 50 8.03 5.77 8.68
C PHE A 50 8.30 6.53 9.99
N CYS A 51 7.24 6.72 10.76
CA CYS A 51 7.31 7.33 12.07
C CYS A 51 7.46 6.27 13.15
N ASP A 52 8.70 6.05 13.56
CA ASP A 52 9.00 5.34 14.80
C ASP A 52 9.24 6.35 15.94
N LYS A 53 8.15 6.83 16.55
CA LYS A 53 8.24 7.64 17.77
C LYS A 53 8.36 6.68 18.96
N ASP A 54 9.57 6.55 19.49
CA ASP A 54 9.89 5.83 20.73
C ASP A 54 9.37 4.37 20.78
N GLY A 55 9.31 3.66 19.64
CA GLY A 55 8.81 2.29 19.56
C GLY A 55 7.30 2.13 19.77
N SER A 56 6.58 3.23 20.01
CA SER A 56 5.13 3.22 20.30
C SER A 56 4.33 2.84 19.06
N PHE A 57 4.76 3.30 17.88
CA PHE A 57 4.12 2.96 16.61
C PHE A 57 4.59 1.63 16.04
N ALA A 58 5.74 1.09 16.48
CA ALA A 58 6.20 -0.22 16.04
C ALA A 58 5.24 -1.35 16.45
N LYS A 59 4.59 -1.25 17.62
CA LYS A 59 3.59 -2.23 18.09
C LYS A 59 2.28 -2.20 17.30
N GLU A 60 1.88 -1.03 16.79
CA GLU A 60 0.64 -0.84 16.04
C GLU A 60 0.86 -0.72 14.52
N MET A 61 2.12 -0.93 14.07
CA MET A 61 2.57 -0.66 12.70
C MET A 61 1.79 -1.46 11.64
N CYS A 62 1.43 -2.70 11.96
CA CYS A 62 0.68 -3.56 11.03
C CYS A 62 -0.81 -3.18 10.93
N LYS A 63 -1.36 -2.49 11.94
CA LYS A 63 -2.74 -2.00 11.90
C LYS A 63 -2.82 -0.68 11.15
N GLN A 64 -1.81 0.18 11.31
CA GLN A 64 -1.84 1.53 10.79
C GLN A 64 -0.44 2.08 10.52
N LEU A 65 -0.26 2.62 9.30
CA LEU A 65 1.00 3.19 8.86
C LEU A 65 1.08 4.68 9.24
N TRP A 66 1.98 4.99 10.17
CA TRP A 66 2.29 6.36 10.59
C TRP A 66 3.52 6.89 9.87
N CYS A 67 3.39 8.07 9.29
CA CYS A 67 4.41 8.69 8.45
C CYS A 67 4.74 10.10 8.95
N LYS A 68 6.01 10.49 8.84
CA LYS A 68 6.48 11.85 9.16
C LYS A 68 7.18 12.46 7.97
N ASN A 69 7.06 13.77 7.80
CA ASN A 69 7.84 14.50 6.80
C ASN A 69 9.27 14.69 7.33
N ALA A 70 10.26 14.09 6.65
CA ALA A 70 11.67 14.14 7.04
C ALA A 70 12.26 15.56 6.95
N ASN A 71 11.66 16.44 6.15
CA ASN A 71 12.13 17.81 5.95
C ASN A 71 11.46 18.81 6.90
N SER A 72 10.55 18.35 7.78
CA SER A 72 9.93 19.23 8.77
C SER A 72 10.87 19.44 9.95
N ASN A 73 11.30 20.69 10.15
CA ASN A 73 12.09 21.12 11.31
C ASN A 73 11.24 21.34 12.58
N SER A 74 9.94 21.02 12.53
CA SER A 74 9.08 21.17 13.70
C SER A 74 9.52 20.21 14.80
N LYS A 75 9.83 20.77 15.97
CA LYS A 75 10.13 20.00 17.20
C LYS A 75 8.97 19.07 17.57
N ASP A 76 7.77 19.41 17.14
CA ASP A 76 6.62 18.52 17.04
C ASP A 76 6.68 17.74 15.73
N LYS A 77 7.38 16.59 15.77
CA LYS A 77 7.35 15.58 14.70
C LYS A 77 5.95 14.98 14.63
N HIS A 78 5.01 15.72 14.04
CA HIS A 78 3.63 15.27 13.91
C HIS A 78 3.62 14.10 12.92
N CYS A 79 3.32 12.92 13.44
CA CYS A 79 3.16 11.74 12.63
C CYS A 79 1.73 11.71 12.12
N SER A 80 1.60 11.59 10.81
CA SER A 80 0.32 11.59 10.11
C SER A 80 0.05 10.20 9.56
N THR A 81 -1.22 9.87 9.46
CA THR A 81 -1.71 8.59 8.98
C THR A 81 -2.88 8.83 8.05
N LYS A 82 -3.04 8.00 7.03
CA LYS A 82 -4.25 8.00 6.21
C LYS A 82 -5.14 6.87 6.71
N SER A 83 -6.27 7.24 7.28
CA SER A 83 -7.33 6.27 7.57
C SER A 83 -8.06 6.00 6.27
N TYR A 84 -7.66 4.93 5.58
CA TYR A 84 -8.46 4.38 4.49
C TYR A 84 -9.58 3.58 5.12
N LEU A 85 -10.57 4.27 5.70
CA LEU A 85 -11.86 3.62 5.94
C LEU A 85 -12.31 3.09 4.59
N PRO A 86 -12.54 1.77 4.41
CA PRO A 86 -13.26 1.34 3.23
C PRO A 86 -14.58 2.10 3.27
N ALA A 87 -14.96 2.71 2.14
CA ALA A 87 -16.26 3.33 1.99
C ALA A 87 -17.34 2.25 2.22
N LEU A 88 -17.72 2.08 3.49
CA LEU A 88 -18.87 1.35 3.97
C LEU A 88 -19.90 2.42 4.33
N THR A 89 -20.52 2.96 3.30
CA THR A 89 -21.81 3.66 3.36
C THR A 89 -22.69 3.07 2.28
#